data_AF-A0AAX6IEY8-F1
#
_entry.id   AF-A0AAX6IEY8-F1
#
_cell.length_a   1.000
_cell.length_b   1.000
_cell.length_c   1.000
_cell.angle_alpha   90.00
_cell.angle_beta   90.00
_cell.angle_gamma   90.00
#
_symmetry.space_group_name_H-M   'P 1'
#
loop_
_entity.id
_entity.type
_entity.pdbx_description
1 polymer ?
#
loop_
_entity_poly.entity_id
_entity_poly.type
_entity_poly.pdbx_seq_one_letter_code
_entity_poly.pdbx_strand_id
1 'polypeptide(L)'
;MLQTLSTSRVFLALKSFFLDLSPFSLSEWAVNIQRDSYASYVGHYPLLSYFAVAENESIGRERYNFMQVSHQYRYRVLLIV
;
A
#
# COMPACT_ATOMS: atom_id res chain seq x y z
N MET A 1 32.81 -13.05 23.97
CA MET A 1 31.96 -11.83 24.14
C MET A 1 32.58 -10.77 23.23
N LEU A 2 32.09 -10.42 22.04
CA LEU A 2 30.80 -10.60 21.36
C LEU A 2 31.02 -10.67 19.83
N GLN A 3 30.22 -11.49 19.16
CA GLN A 3 30.02 -11.47 17.71
C GLN A 3 29.33 -10.15 17.33
N THR A 4 29.72 -9.49 16.21
CA THR A 4 28.83 -8.79 15.25
C THR A 4 29.62 -7.92 14.25
N LEU A 5 30.31 -8.53 13.28
CA LEU A 5 30.75 -7.84 12.05
C LEU A 5 30.13 -8.52 10.82
N SER A 6 28.81 -8.75 10.86
CA SER A 6 28.07 -9.36 9.75
C SER A 6 26.78 -8.59 9.49
N THR A 7 26.91 -7.32 9.10
CA THR A 7 25.80 -6.55 8.53
C THR A 7 26.14 -6.30 7.07
N SER A 8 26.13 -7.39 6.29
CA SER A 8 26.28 -7.33 4.84
C SER A 8 25.16 -6.49 4.22
N ARG A 9 25.45 -5.72 3.16
CA ARG A 9 24.45 -4.90 2.45
C ARG A 9 23.22 -5.69 2.01
N VAL A 10 23.38 -6.98 1.74
CA VAL A 10 22.30 -7.92 1.43
C VAL A 10 21.38 -8.17 2.63
N PHE A 11 21.92 -8.26 3.85
CA PHE A 11 21.13 -8.42 5.08
C PHE A 11 20.31 -7.16 5.37
N LEU A 12 20.90 -5.97 5.19
CA LEU A 12 20.18 -4.71 5.32
C LEU A 12 19.11 -4.56 4.23
N ALA A 13 19.42 -4.93 2.98
CA ALA A 13 18.47 -4.89 1.85
C ALA A 13 17.30 -5.88 2.03
N LEU A 14 17.58 -7.11 2.49
CA LEU A 14 16.54 -8.08 2.82
C LEU A 14 15.67 -7.61 3.99
N LYS A 15 16.27 -6.97 5.00
CA LYS A 15 15.53 -6.47 6.16
C LYS A 15 14.65 -5.25 5.83
N SER A 16 15.10 -4.39 4.91
CA SER A 16 14.25 -3.32 4.36
C SER A 16 13.15 -3.84 3.45
N PHE A 17 13.37 -4.96 2.74
CA PHE A 17 12.37 -5.56 1.84
C PHE A 17 11.31 -6.40 2.58
N PHE A 18 11.66 -7.01 3.72
CA PHE A 18 10.75 -7.90 4.46
C PHE A 18 10.02 -7.26 5.64
N LEU A 19 10.57 -6.21 6.26
CA LEU A 19 9.97 -5.61 7.47
C LEU A 19 9.42 -4.20 7.25
N ASP A 20 9.55 -3.63 6.04
CA ASP A 20 9.15 -2.24 5.74
C ASP A 20 9.61 -1.24 6.82
N LEU A 21 10.76 -1.51 7.46
CA LEU A 21 11.41 -0.59 8.39
C LEU A 21 12.15 0.48 7.58
N SER A 22 11.40 1.15 6.72
CA SER A 22 11.77 2.47 6.24
C SER A 22 11.72 3.42 7.46
N PRO A 23 12.61 4.43 7.58
CA PRO A 23 12.40 5.56 8.48
C PRO A 23 11.25 6.45 7.95
N PHE A 24 10.17 5.81 7.52
CA PHE A 24 9.03 6.38 6.83
C PHE A 24 8.25 7.21 7.83
N SER A 25 7.84 8.39 7.39
CA SER A 25 6.86 9.17 8.13
C SER A 25 5.60 8.31 8.32
N LEU A 26 4.93 8.39 9.49
CA LEU A 26 3.71 7.61 9.77
C LEU A 26 2.67 7.70 8.65
N SER A 27 2.61 8.85 7.97
CA SER A 27 1.78 9.11 6.80
C SER A 27 2.05 8.17 5.63
N GLU A 28 3.30 7.84 5.43
CA GLU A 28 3.83 7.14 4.27
C GLU A 28 3.62 5.62 4.46
N TRP A 29 3.83 5.12 5.68
CA TRP A 29 3.43 3.77 6.09
C TRP A 29 1.92 3.57 5.99
N ALA A 30 1.13 4.53 6.48
CA ALA A 30 -0.32 4.49 6.39
C ALA A 30 -0.81 4.41 4.94
N VAL A 31 -0.20 5.15 4.01
CA VAL A 31 -0.54 5.11 2.57
C VAL A 31 -0.21 3.75 1.95
N ASN A 32 0.91 3.11 2.34
CA ASN A 32 1.23 1.77 1.85
C ASN A 32 0.18 0.74 2.31
N ILE A 33 -0.18 0.73 3.60
CA ILE A 33 -1.22 -0.16 4.13
C ILE A 33 -2.56 0.05 3.42
N GLN A 34 -2.92 1.31 3.16
CA GLN A 34 -4.15 1.64 2.46
C GLN A 34 -4.11 1.14 1.00
N ARG A 35 -2.97 1.27 0.31
CA ARG A 35 -2.78 0.79 -1.07
C ARG A 35 -2.91 -0.73 -1.17
N ASP A 36 -2.31 -1.47 -0.24
CA ASP A 36 -2.37 -2.94 -0.23
C ASP A 36 -3.79 -3.45 0.08
N SER A 37 -4.50 -2.73 0.95
CA SER A 37 -5.91 -2.99 1.22
C SER A 37 -6.77 -2.79 -0.03
N TYR A 38 -6.63 -1.65 -0.73
CA TYR A 38 -7.37 -1.40 -1.97
C TYR A 38 -7.06 -2.41 -3.09
N ALA A 39 -5.81 -2.83 -3.23
CA ALA A 39 -5.43 -3.88 -4.19
C ALA A 39 -6.17 -5.20 -3.90
N SER A 40 -6.30 -5.55 -2.62
CA SER A 40 -7.05 -6.73 -2.19
C SER A 40 -8.55 -6.61 -2.51
N TYR A 41 -9.14 -5.42 -2.33
CA TYR A 41 -10.57 -5.18 -2.60
C TYR A 41 -10.92 -5.34 -4.08
N VAL A 42 -10.05 -4.86 -4.97
CA VAL A 42 -10.24 -4.96 -6.43
C VAL A 42 -9.96 -6.37 -6.97
N GLY A 43 -9.03 -7.09 -6.34
CA GLY A 43 -8.65 -8.46 -6.70
C GLY A 43 -9.67 -9.52 -6.27
N HIS A 44 -10.36 -9.32 -5.14
CA HIS A 44 -11.31 -10.29 -4.59
C HIS A 44 -12.75 -9.91 -4.93
N TYR A 45 -13.33 -10.62 -5.89
CA TYR A 45 -14.69 -10.38 -6.38
C TYR A 45 -15.77 -10.33 -5.27
N PRO A 46 -15.80 -11.23 -4.27
CA PRO A 46 -16.81 -11.19 -3.21
C PRO A 46 -16.75 -9.89 -2.38
N LEU A 47 -15.54 -9.40 -2.12
CA LEU A 47 -15.32 -8.19 -1.36
C LEU A 47 -15.75 -6.97 -2.17
N LEU A 48 -15.39 -6.93 -3.45
CA LEU A 48 -15.83 -5.86 -4.36
C LEU A 48 -17.36 -5.81 -4.47
N SER A 49 -18.03 -6.97 -4.56
CA SER A 49 -19.49 -7.02 -4.60
C SER A 49 -20.14 -6.56 -3.31
N TYR A 50 -19.51 -6.82 -2.15
CA TYR A 50 -20.01 -6.35 -0.86
C TYR A 50 -20.01 -4.82 -0.79
N PHE A 51 -18.92 -4.18 -1.23
CA PHE A 51 -18.83 -2.72 -1.29
C PHE A 51 -19.81 -2.12 -2.30
N ALA A 52 -19.96 -2.73 -3.47
CA ALA A 52 -20.91 -2.27 -4.49
C ALA A 52 -22.37 -2.31 -3.99
N VAL A 53 -22.74 -3.33 -3.21
CA VAL A 53 -24.07 -3.41 -2.60
C VAL A 53 -24.24 -2.38 -1.49
N ALA A 54 -23.21 -2.15 -0.67
CA ALA A 54 -23.26 -1.18 0.41
C ALA A 54 -23.41 0.28 -0.09
N GLU A 55 -22.66 0.64 -1.13
CA GLU A 55 -22.72 1.97 -1.76
C GLU A 55 -23.86 2.10 -2.78
N ASN A 56 -24.57 1.00 -3.07
CA ASN A 56 -25.63 0.93 -4.08
C ASN A 56 -25.16 1.42 -5.47
N GLU A 57 -23.92 1.12 -5.81
CA GLU A 57 -23.28 1.50 -7.07
C GLU A 57 -22.92 0.29 -7.91
N SER A 58 -22.72 0.50 -9.21
CA SER A 58 -22.30 -0.59 -10.09
C SER A 58 -20.90 -1.08 -9.70
N ILE A 59 -20.68 -2.40 -9.75
CA ILE A 59 -19.38 -3.04 -9.47
C ILE A 59 -18.25 -2.40 -10.31
N GLY A 60 -18.55 -2.01 -11.56
CA GLY A 60 -17.58 -1.33 -12.44
C GLY A 60 -17.18 0.06 -11.95
N ARG A 61 -18.13 0.83 -11.39
CA ARG A 61 -17.87 2.15 -10.82
C ARG A 61 -17.04 2.05 -9.55
N GLU A 62 -17.38 1.13 -8.65
CA GLU A 62 -16.59 0.91 -7.42
C GLU A 62 -15.16 0.48 -7.74
N ARG A 63 -14.99 -0.40 -8.74
CA ARG A 63 -13.65 -0.81 -9.20
C ARG A 63 -12.84 0.38 -9.71
N TYR A 64 -13.48 1.28 -10.47
CA TYR A 64 -12.86 2.49 -10.98
C TYR A 64 -12.52 3.48 -9.85
N ASN A 65 -13.40 3.62 -8.87
CA ASN A 65 -13.20 4.45 -7.69
C ASN A 65 -11.95 4.00 -6.90
N PHE A 66 -11.83 2.71 -6.61
CA PHE A 66 -10.65 2.16 -5.92
C PHE A 66 -9.35 2.31 -6.74
N MET A 67 -9.42 2.21 -8.08
CA MET A 67 -8.25 2.45 -8.94
C MET A 67 -7.85 3.93 -8.99
N GLN A 68 -8.79 4.87 -9.01
CA GLN A 68 -8.49 6.31 -8.99
C GLN A 68 -7.81 6.75 -7.70
N VAL A 69 -8.27 6.24 -6.56
CA VAL A 69 -7.69 6.52 -5.24
C VAL A 69 -6.20 6.15 -5.23
N SER A 70 -5.81 5.05 -5.85
CA SER A 70 -4.39 4.65 -5.96
C SER A 70 -3.52 5.65 -6.77
N HIS A 71 -4.08 6.29 -7.80
CA HIS A 71 -3.37 7.26 -8.65
C HIS A 71 -3.24 8.64 -8.01
N GLN A 72 -4.26 9.09 -7.28
CA GLN A 72 -4.30 10.41 -6.63
C GLN A 72 -3.12 10.63 -5.66
N TYR A 73 -2.68 9.59 -4.93
CA TYR A 73 -1.56 9.70 -3.98
C TYR A 73 -0.20 9.87 -4.65
N ARG A 74 -0.02 9.44 -5.90
CA ARG A 74 1.26 9.59 -6.63
C ARG A 74 1.51 11.03 -7.07
N TYR A 75 0.46 11.80 -7.36
CA TYR A 75 0.57 13.19 -7.81
C TYR A 75 0.58 14.22 -6.67
N ARG A 76 0.11 13.86 -5.46
CA ARG A 76 0.14 14.77 -4.30
C ARG A 76 1.53 14.95 -3.69
N VAL A 77 2.44 13.98 -3.85
CA VAL A 77 3.84 14.11 -3.40
C VAL A 77 4.66 14.98 -4.37
N LEU A 78 4.29 15.01 -5.65
CA LEU A 78 4.99 15.79 -6.69
C LEU A 78 4.62 17.28 -6.73
N LEU A 79 3.57 17.73 -6.04
CA LEU A 79 3.15 19.14 -5.99
C LEU A 79 3.70 19.93 -4.78
N ILE A 80 4.59 19.33 -3.98
CA ILE A 80 5.21 19.95 -2.79
C ILE A 80 6.71 20.22 -3.01
N VAL A 81 7.24 19.97 -4.22
CA VAL A 81 8.63 20.32 -4.61
C VAL A 81 8.62 21.53 -5.53
#